data_AF-A0A3S2DIZ8-F1
#
_entry.id   AF-A0A3S2DIZ8-F1
#
_cell.length_a   1.000
_cell.length_b   1.000
_cell.length_c   1.000
_cell.angle_alpha   90.00
_cell.angle_beta   90.00
_cell.angle_gamma   90.00
#
_symmetry.space_group_name_H-M   'P 1'
#
loop_
_entity.id
_entity.type
_entity.pdbx_description
1 polymer ?
#
loop_
_entity_poly.entity_id
_entity_poly.type
_entity_poly.pdbx_seq_one_letter_code
_entity_poly.pdbx_strand_id
1 'polypeptide(L)'
;ALGIAIKVFFPGRFDRLAIGFYLAIGWSGIILVKPLVQTLPTTSIALIVAGGIVYSCGVIFFAWKGLRFHNALWHGFVVTGASLHLAAMVDCLVINRL
;
A
#
# COMPACT_ATOMS: atom_id res chain seq x y z
N ALA A 1 -7.78 17.88 20.61
CA ALA A 1 -9.17 17.66 21.11
C ALA A 1 -10.20 17.54 19.97
N LEU A 2 -10.27 18.50 19.02
CA LEU A 2 -11.26 18.49 17.93
C LEU A 2 -11.30 17.19 17.10
N GLY A 3 -10.14 16.60 16.78
CA GLY A 3 -10.07 15.36 15.99
C GLY A 3 -10.63 14.13 16.69
N ILE A 4 -10.65 14.10 18.02
CA ILE A 4 -11.22 13.00 18.82
C ILE A 4 -12.76 13.12 18.80
N ALA A 5 -13.29 14.35 18.92
CA ALA A 5 -14.73 14.60 18.92
C ALA A 5 -15.39 14.17 17.59
N ILE A 6 -14.76 14.47 16.44
CA ILE A 6 -15.29 14.10 15.12
C ILE A 6 -15.35 12.58 14.93
N LYS A 7 -14.36 11.86 15.48
CA LYS A 7 -14.26 10.39 15.33
C LYS A 7 -15.28 9.63 16.19
N VAL A 8 -15.70 10.22 17.31
CA VAL A 8 -16.73 9.67 18.20
C VAL A 8 -18.15 9.97 17.69
N PHE A 9 -18.38 11.14 17.08
CA PHE A 9 -19.72 11.53 16.60
C PHE A 9 -20.10 10.98 15.21
N PHE A 10 -19.15 10.56 14.38
CA PHE A 10 -19.42 9.96 13.05
C PHE A 10 -18.70 8.61 12.87
N PRO A 11 -19.12 7.54 13.56
CA PRO A 11 -18.53 6.22 13.40
C PRO A 11 -18.88 5.65 12.01
N GLY A 12 -17.85 5.23 11.25
CA GLY A 12 -18.02 4.45 10.02
C GLY A 12 -18.11 5.22 8.68
N ARG A 13 -18.28 6.55 8.68
CA ARG A 13 -18.31 7.35 7.42
C ARG A 13 -16.92 7.74 6.93
N PHE A 14 -15.95 7.93 7.84
CA PHE A 14 -14.59 8.38 7.52
C PHE A 14 -13.58 7.26 7.33
N ASP A 15 -13.92 5.98 7.56
CA ASP A 15 -12.97 4.87 7.38
C ASP A 15 -12.45 4.78 5.95
N ARG A 16 -13.32 4.99 4.95
CA ARG A 16 -12.90 5.05 3.54
C ARG A 16 -12.00 6.25 3.24
N LEU A 17 -12.22 7.38 3.92
CA LEU A 17 -11.40 8.58 3.79
C LEU A 17 -10.03 8.37 4.43
N ALA A 18 -9.96 7.73 5.60
CA ALA A 18 -8.71 7.34 6.25
C ALA A 18 -7.90 6.37 5.36
N ILE A 19 -8.57 5.40 4.71
CA ILE A 19 -7.92 4.50 3.74
C ILE A 19 -7.36 5.27 2.54
N GLY A 20 -8.09 6.27 2.04
CA GLY A 20 -7.60 7.17 0.99
C GLY A 20 -6.34 7.94 1.42
N PHE A 21 -6.32 8.47 2.64
CA PHE A 21 -5.12 9.12 3.21
C PHE A 21 -3.96 8.13 3.39
N TYR A 22 -4.21 6.91 3.85
CA TYR A 22 -3.18 5.86 3.94
C TYR A 22 -2.64 5.47 2.57
N LEU A 23 -3.49 5.40 1.53
CA LEU A 23 -3.06 5.15 0.16
C LEU A 23 -2.23 6.31 -0.40
N ALA A 24 -2.61 7.54 -0.10
CA ALA A 24 -1.85 8.74 -0.47
C ALA A 24 -0.46 8.75 0.20
N ILE A 25 -0.36 8.31 1.46
CA ILE A 25 0.93 8.11 2.12
C ILE A 25 1.75 7.03 1.41
N GLY A 26 1.14 5.89 1.03
CA GLY A 26 1.84 4.83 0.29
C GLY A 26 2.36 5.29 -1.08
N TRP A 27 1.58 6.10 -1.80
CA TRP A 27 1.96 6.65 -3.11
C TRP A 27 2.95 7.82 -3.03
N SER A 28 3.15 8.42 -1.84
CA SER A 28 4.12 9.50 -1.66
C SER A 28 5.55 9.09 -2.01
N GLY A 29 5.87 7.78 -2.00
CA GLY A 29 7.15 7.24 -2.46
C GLY A 29 7.49 7.56 -3.92
N ILE A 30 6.50 7.86 -4.77
CA ILE A 30 6.74 8.27 -6.18
C ILE A 30 7.47 9.60 -6.27
N ILE A 31 7.29 10.50 -5.29
CA ILE A 31 8.03 11.77 -5.24
C ILE A 31 9.54 11.50 -5.14
N LEU A 32 9.91 10.40 -4.49
CA LEU A 32 11.29 9.96 -4.30
C LEU A 32 11.76 8.98 -5.40
N VAL A 33 10.98 8.76 -6.47
CA VAL A 33 11.32 7.76 -7.49
C VAL A 33 12.64 8.07 -8.20
N LYS A 34 12.98 9.36 -8.43
CA LYS A 34 14.24 9.76 -9.07
C LYS A 34 15.48 9.30 -8.28
N PRO A 35 15.63 9.66 -6.98
CA PRO A 35 16.76 9.17 -6.19
C PRO A 35 16.70 7.65 -5.98
N LEU A 36 15.51 7.05 -5.88
CA LEU A 36 15.36 5.60 -5.77
C LEU A 36 15.91 4.88 -7.01
N VAL A 37 15.61 5.35 -8.23
CA VAL A 37 16.08 4.73 -9.47
C VAL A 37 17.60 4.83 -9.65
N GLN A 38 18.22 5.86 -9.09
CA GLN A 38 19.68 6.04 -9.15
C GLN A 38 20.45 5.25 -8.09
N THR A 39 19.79 4.84 -7.01
CA THR A 39 20.43 4.19 -5.84
C THR A 39 20.07 2.72 -5.70
N LEU A 40 18.92 2.30 -6.24
CA LEU A 40 18.41 0.94 -6.14
C LEU A 40 18.59 0.15 -7.43
N PRO A 41 18.77 -1.18 -7.32
CA PRO A 41 18.78 -2.06 -8.48
C PRO A 41 17.40 -2.10 -9.15
N THR A 42 17.40 -2.29 -10.48
CA THR A 42 16.18 -2.28 -11.31
C THR A 42 15.15 -3.30 -10.85
N THR A 43 15.59 -4.45 -10.34
CA THR A 43 14.74 -5.54 -9.81
C THR A 43 13.95 -5.11 -8.58
N SER A 44 14.60 -4.46 -7.60
CA SER A 44 13.95 -3.90 -6.41
C SER A 44 12.90 -2.86 -6.77
N ILE A 45 13.18 -2.00 -7.76
CA ILE A 45 12.23 -0.98 -8.23
C ILE A 45 11.00 -1.65 -8.89
N ALA A 46 11.22 -2.66 -9.73
CA ALA A 46 10.13 -3.41 -10.36
C ALA A 46 9.22 -4.08 -9.31
N LEU A 47 9.79 -4.64 -8.23
CA LEU A 47 9.06 -5.24 -7.13
C LEU A 47 8.24 -4.21 -6.33
N ILE A 48 8.80 -3.02 -6.08
CA ILE A 48 8.07 -1.92 -5.41
C ILE A 48 6.90 -1.45 -6.27
N VAL A 49 7.11 -1.24 -7.57
CA VAL A 49 6.05 -0.83 -8.50
C VAL A 49 4.96 -1.90 -8.59
N ALA A 50 5.34 -3.18 -8.70
CA ALA A 50 4.41 -4.29 -8.69
C ALA A 50 3.60 -4.34 -7.38
N GLY A 51 4.25 -4.15 -6.23
CA GLY A 51 3.58 -4.05 -4.92
C GLY A 51 2.58 -2.90 -4.85
N GLY A 52 2.93 -1.73 -5.39
CA GLY A 52 2.04 -0.57 -5.50
C GLY A 52 0.81 -0.84 -6.35
N ILE A 53 0.96 -1.52 -7.49
CA ILE A 53 -0.16 -1.93 -8.37
C ILE A 53 -1.08 -2.90 -7.64
N VAL A 54 -0.52 -3.95 -7.01
CA VAL A 54 -1.29 -4.95 -6.25
C VAL A 54 -2.08 -4.28 -5.11
N TYR A 55 -1.48 -3.31 -4.42
CA TYR A 55 -2.14 -2.57 -3.35
C TYR A 55 -3.29 -1.69 -3.88
N SER A 56 -3.09 -0.97 -4.99
CA SER A 56 -4.13 -0.18 -5.64
C SER A 56 -5.29 -1.06 -6.14
N CYS A 57 -5.00 -2.23 -6.71
CA CYS A 57 -6.02 -3.21 -7.07
C CYS A 57 -6.80 -3.71 -5.84
N GLY A 58 -6.11 -3.98 -4.72
CA GLY A 58 -6.74 -4.38 -3.46
C GLY A 58 -7.76 -3.37 -2.93
N VAL A 59 -7.51 -2.07 -3.10
CA VAL A 59 -8.44 -0.99 -2.70
C VAL A 59 -9.73 -1.02 -3.51
N ILE A 60 -9.68 -1.39 -4.80
CA ILE A 60 -10.88 -1.54 -5.65
C ILE A 60 -11.78 -2.65 -5.08
N PHE A 61 -11.20 -3.79 -4.72
CA PHE A 61 -11.95 -4.91 -4.10
C PHE A 61 -12.49 -4.57 -2.72
N PHE A 62 -11.78 -3.73 -1.95
CA PHE A 62 -12.29 -3.20 -0.68
C PHE A 62 -13.51 -2.28 -0.87
N ALA A 63 -13.48 -1.42 -1.89
CA ALA A 63 -14.58 -0.53 -2.21
C ALA A 63 -15.82 -1.29 -2.72
N TRP A 64 -15.62 -2.48 -3.31
CA TRP A 64 -16.67 -3.32 -3.87
C TRP A 64 -17.43 -4.12 -2.80
N LYS A 65 -18.36 -3.45 -2.10
CA LYS A 65 -19.20 -4.05 -1.04
C LYS A 65 -20.22 -5.12 -1.50
N GLY A 66 -20.34 -5.38 -2.81
CA GLY A 66 -21.29 -6.34 -3.37
C GLY A 66 -20.88 -7.81 -3.22
N LEU A 67 -19.61 -8.10 -2.95
CA LEU A 67 -19.11 -9.47 -2.74
C LEU A 67 -19.23 -9.89 -1.27
N ARG A 68 -19.76 -11.11 -1.03
CA ARG A 68 -19.85 -11.72 0.31
C ARG A 68 -18.51 -11.87 1.04
N PHE A 69 -17.39 -11.92 0.30
CA PHE A 69 -16.03 -12.14 0.85
C PHE A 69 -15.03 -11.02 0.52
N HIS A 70 -15.50 -9.78 0.33
CA HIS A 70 -14.64 -8.64 -0.02
C HIS A 70 -13.49 -8.40 0.99
N ASN A 71 -13.73 -8.60 2.29
CA ASN A 71 -12.73 -8.40 3.33
C ASN A 71 -11.56 -9.40 3.26
N ALA A 72 -11.86 -10.67 2.94
CA ALA A 72 -10.83 -11.70 2.81
C ALA A 72 -9.98 -11.48 1.55
N LEU A 73 -10.63 -11.09 0.44
CA LEU A 73 -9.94 -10.72 -0.79
C LEU A 73 -9.02 -9.51 -0.55
N TRP A 74 -9.51 -8.49 0.15
CA TRP A 74 -8.72 -7.32 0.52
C TRP A 74 -7.47 -7.70 1.33
N HIS A 75 -7.61 -8.53 2.37
CA HIS A 75 -6.46 -9.01 3.14
C HIS A 75 -5.48 -9.79 2.26
N GLY A 76 -5.96 -10.62 1.32
CA GLY A 76 -5.11 -11.33 0.38
C GLY A 76 -4.26 -10.39 -0.49
N PHE A 77 -4.86 -9.33 -1.03
CA PHE A 77 -4.14 -8.30 -1.79
C PHE A 77 -3.15 -7.53 -0.92
N VAL A 78 -3.51 -7.18 0.32
CA VAL A 78 -2.62 -6.49 1.26
C VAL A 78 -1.40 -7.37 1.61
N VAL A 79 -1.61 -8.66 1.90
CA VAL A 79 -0.53 -9.61 2.21
C VAL A 79 0.39 -9.81 1.01
N THR A 80 -0.18 -9.93 -0.20
CA THR A 80 0.61 -10.07 -1.43
C THR A 80 1.45 -8.82 -1.69
N GLY A 81 0.85 -7.63 -1.54
CA GLY A 81 1.55 -6.35 -1.68
C GLY A 81 2.67 -6.18 -0.64
N ALA A 82 2.44 -6.56 0.61
CA ALA A 82 3.45 -6.55 1.67
C ALA A 82 4.60 -7.52 1.40
N SER A 83 4.29 -8.71 0.86
CA SER A 83 5.29 -9.71 0.48
C SER A 83 6.19 -9.22 -0.65
N LEU A 84 5.62 -8.53 -1.65
CA LEU A 84 6.39 -7.89 -2.73
C LEU A 84 7.33 -6.79 -2.21
N HIS A 85 6.86 -5.97 -1.26
CA HIS A 85 7.72 -4.95 -0.64
C HIS A 85 8.84 -5.58 0.19
N LEU A 86 8.54 -6.67 0.91
CA LEU A 86 9.55 -7.42 1.66
C LEU A 86 10.59 -8.04 0.72
N ALA A 87 10.16 -8.61 -0.41
CA ALA A 87 11.06 -9.12 -1.43
C ALA A 87 11.96 -8.02 -2.02
N ALA A 88 11.41 -6.82 -2.28
CA ALA A 88 12.20 -5.67 -2.73
C ALA A 88 13.26 -5.25 -1.70
N MET A 89 12.92 -5.26 -0.40
CA MET A 89 13.87 -4.96 0.67
C MET A 89 14.98 -6.01 0.76
N VAL A 90 14.64 -7.29 0.62
CA VAL A 90 15.62 -8.39 0.61
C VAL A 90 16.54 -8.30 -0.61
N ASP A 91 16.00 -8.02 -1.79
CA ASP A 91 16.79 -7.85 -3.01
C ASP A 91 17.78 -6.68 -2.88
N CYS A 92 17.30 -5.53 -2.39
CA CYS A 92 18.15 -4.37 -2.18
C CYS A 92 19.23 -4.57 -1.10
N LEU A 93 18.89 -5.18 0.04
CA LEU A 93 19.77 -5.25 1.21
C LEU A 93 20.69 -6.47 1.23
N VAL A 94 20.27 -7.59 0.64
CA VAL A 94 20.98 -8.86 0.71
C VAL A 94 21.59 -9.20 -0.65
N ILE A 95 20.77 -9.24 -1.70
CA ILE A 95 21.22 -9.72 -3.03
C ILE A 95 22.19 -8.74 -3.68
N ASN A 96 21.93 -7.44 -3.59
CA ASN A 96 22.82 -6.42 -4.18
C ASN A 96 24.04 -6.08 -3.29
N ARG A 97 24.13 -6.66 -2.09
CA ARG A 97 25.28 -6.49 -1.17
C ARG A 97 26.26 -7.68 -1.21
N LEU A 98 25.84 -8.80 -1.78
CA LEU A 98 26.65 -9.99 -2.06
C LEU A 98 27.41 -9.81 -3.38
#